data_AF-A0A6A6YG49-F1
#
_entry.id   AF-A0A6A6YG49-F1
#
_cell.length_a   1.000
_cell.length_b   1.000
_cell.length_c   1.000
_cell.angle_alpha   90.00
_cell.angle_beta   90.00
_cell.angle_gamma   90.00
#
_symmetry.space_group_name_H-M   'P 1'
#
loop_
_entity.id
_entity.type
_entity.pdbx_description
1 polymer ?
#
loop_
_entity_poly.entity_id
_entity_poly.type
_entity_poly.pdbx_seq_one_letter_code
_entity_poly.pdbx_strand_id
1 'polypeptide(L)'
;MNSIWQDIKLFFGDGFVARSSPIQFNTHCCNLKQPSTQNDNVYYGVEINEDAMPLFSALGDTCAPSCSCLEIKEFIKHIEDFIQTASSTHVNDYSLHTGKNDTSVDDTYVLAGLRSENVHPDDILFMEKRLWRQYTLQYLEKIDPGLRTRLLSKTILMTQFRTITANTHGAAVALLAARQTKSLGVADTAVEMAAICDAISMDMAKEALGILQGEPTETTARDRKQLGRELRWLYVRCLESLDSHSSASLLRRFATSGLHFVPLMDRYRECLEHVRFPIATPLCRRLDTYIVA
;
A
#
# COMPACT_ATOMS: atom_id res chain seq x y z
N MET A 1 18.39 26.55 7.71
CA MET A 1 17.79 25.44 6.95
C MET A 1 16.28 25.65 6.99
N ASN A 2 15.61 25.57 5.84
CA ASN A 2 14.15 25.46 5.84
C ASN A 2 13.78 24.17 6.57
N SER A 3 12.64 24.15 7.25
CA SER A 3 12.18 22.90 7.86
C SER A 3 11.78 21.93 6.75
N ILE A 4 11.97 20.62 6.96
CA ILE A 4 11.53 19.57 6.02
C ILE A 4 10.06 19.75 5.60
N TRP A 5 9.25 20.32 6.49
CA TRP A 5 7.85 20.64 6.24
C TRP A 5 7.60 21.77 5.24
N GLN A 6 8.49 22.77 5.18
CA GLN A 6 8.41 23.82 4.16
C GLN A 6 8.69 23.22 2.78
N ASP A 7 9.69 22.35 2.68
CA ASP A 7 10.04 21.70 1.41
C ASP A 7 8.94 20.73 0.94
N ILE A 8 8.35 19.96 1.86
CA ILE A 8 7.18 19.11 1.57
C ILE A 8 6.00 19.96 1.08
N LYS A 9 5.66 21.04 1.80
CA LYS A 9 4.55 21.93 1.39
C LYS A 9 4.79 22.58 0.04
N LEU A 10 6.02 23.03 -0.24
CA LEU A 10 6.40 23.60 -1.53
C LEU A 10 6.29 22.57 -2.65
N PHE A 11 6.79 21.34 -2.44
CA PHE A 11 6.76 20.27 -3.43
C PHE A 11 5.35 19.84 -3.81
N PHE A 12 4.48 19.71 -2.81
CA PHE A 12 3.09 19.34 -3.04
C PHE A 12 2.26 20.50 -3.61
N GLY A 13 2.67 21.74 -3.35
CA GLY A 13 1.79 22.91 -3.35
C GLY A 13 1.13 22.99 -1.97
N ASP A 14 1.06 24.19 -1.39
CA ASP A 14 0.65 24.60 -0.02
C ASP A 14 -0.62 23.99 0.64
N GLY A 15 -1.18 22.90 0.10
CA GLY A 15 -2.36 22.21 0.62
C GLY A 15 -3.68 22.86 0.22
N PHE A 16 -3.66 24.13 -0.21
CA PHE A 16 -4.85 24.88 -0.62
C PHE A 16 -5.33 24.53 -2.03
N VAL A 17 -4.43 24.01 -2.87
CA VAL A 17 -4.81 23.40 -4.14
C VAL A 17 -5.47 22.05 -3.86
N ALA A 18 -6.76 21.91 -4.16
CA ALA A 18 -7.45 20.63 -4.02
C ALA A 18 -6.62 19.51 -4.66
N ARG A 19 -6.34 18.43 -3.91
CA ARG A 19 -5.51 17.26 -4.31
C ARG A 19 -3.98 17.45 -4.23
N SER A 20 -3.48 18.58 -3.72
CA SER A 20 -2.04 18.72 -3.43
C SER A 20 -1.63 18.05 -2.12
N SER A 21 -2.55 17.80 -1.18
CA SER A 21 -2.18 17.36 0.18
C SER A 21 -1.17 16.20 0.22
N PRO A 22 -0.13 16.27 1.09
CA PRO A 22 0.78 15.17 1.36
C PRO A 22 0.04 13.95 1.96
N ILE A 23 -1.15 14.14 2.52
CA ILE A 23 -1.99 13.06 3.06
C ILE A 23 -3.28 12.98 2.26
N GLN A 24 -3.48 11.85 1.60
CA GLN A 24 -4.64 11.66 0.73
C GLN A 24 -5.32 10.32 0.98
N PHE A 25 -6.60 10.41 1.37
CA PHE A 25 -7.50 9.30 1.62
C PHE A 25 -8.77 9.52 0.80
N ASN A 26 -8.84 8.97 -0.42
CA ASN A 26 -9.94 9.24 -1.35
C ASN A 26 -11.06 8.19 -1.23
N THR A 27 -10.70 6.94 -0.93
CA THR A 27 -11.67 5.87 -0.70
C THR A 27 -12.26 5.95 0.69
N HIS A 28 -13.59 5.89 0.76
CA HIS A 28 -14.36 5.79 2.00
C HIS A 28 -15.21 4.52 1.95
N CYS A 29 -15.37 3.83 3.09
CA CYS A 29 -16.20 2.63 3.15
C CYS A 29 -17.64 2.87 2.68
N CYS A 30 -18.19 4.07 2.91
CA CYS A 30 -19.54 4.43 2.46
C CYS A 30 -19.67 4.55 0.94
N ASN A 31 -18.56 4.66 0.20
CA ASN A 31 -18.57 4.69 -1.26
C ASN A 31 -18.63 3.29 -1.85
N LEU A 32 -18.36 2.25 -1.04
CA LEU A 32 -18.41 0.86 -1.45
C LEU A 32 -19.83 0.32 -1.21
N LYS A 33 -20.46 -0.21 -2.26
CA LYS A 33 -21.82 -0.75 -2.19
C LYS A 33 -21.89 -1.92 -1.21
N GLN A 34 -22.99 -2.05 -0.46
CA GLN A 34 -23.25 -3.26 0.33
C GLN A 34 -23.36 -4.50 -0.56
N PRO A 35 -23.08 -5.71 -0.04
CA PRO A 35 -23.33 -6.96 -0.76
C PRO A 35 -24.74 -6.99 -1.34
N SER A 36 -24.88 -7.37 -2.62
CA SER A 36 -26.15 -7.93 -3.06
C SER A 36 -26.44 -9.15 -2.18
N THR A 37 -27.68 -9.32 -1.75
CA THR A 37 -28.11 -10.45 -0.92
C THR A 37 -28.01 -11.82 -1.62
N GLN A 38 -27.52 -11.85 -2.86
CA GLN A 38 -27.27 -13.08 -3.61
C GLN A 38 -25.83 -13.54 -3.35
N ASN A 39 -25.72 -14.79 -2.85
CA ASN A 39 -24.51 -15.60 -2.88
C ASN A 39 -24.12 -15.90 -4.34
N ASP A 40 -23.81 -14.87 -5.12
CA ASP A 40 -23.18 -15.05 -6.40
C ASP A 40 -21.75 -15.51 -6.13
N ASN A 41 -21.40 -16.69 -6.63
CA ASN A 41 -20.05 -17.23 -6.55
C ASN A 41 -19.09 -16.15 -7.06
N VAL A 42 -18.35 -15.53 -6.14
CA VAL A 42 -17.37 -14.49 -6.48
C VAL A 42 -16.34 -15.13 -7.38
N TYR A 43 -16.41 -14.82 -8.68
CA TYR A 43 -15.45 -15.32 -9.64
C TYR A 43 -14.12 -14.62 -9.35
N TYR A 44 -13.18 -15.30 -8.69
CA TYR A 44 -11.91 -14.70 -8.24
C TYR A 44 -10.98 -14.32 -9.42
N GLY A 45 -11.32 -14.70 -10.65
CA GLY A 45 -10.61 -14.33 -11.87
C GLY A 45 -9.27 -15.04 -12.06
N VAL A 46 -8.99 -16.06 -11.23
CA VAL A 46 -7.79 -16.91 -11.29
C VAL A 46 -8.15 -18.34 -10.90
N GLU A 47 -7.44 -19.30 -11.45
CA GLU A 47 -7.48 -20.69 -11.01
C GLU A 47 -6.74 -20.79 -9.66
N ILE A 48 -7.45 -21.27 -8.64
CA ILE A 48 -6.94 -21.32 -7.26
C ILE A 48 -6.33 -22.70 -7.05
N ASN A 49 -5.03 -22.76 -6.76
CA ASN A 49 -4.36 -23.99 -6.35
C ASN A 49 -5.06 -24.57 -5.10
N GLU A 50 -5.23 -25.89 -5.00
CA GLU A 50 -5.76 -26.58 -3.82
C GLU A 50 -5.05 -26.18 -2.52
N ASP A 51 -3.72 -25.99 -2.56
CA ASP A 51 -2.93 -25.52 -1.42
C ASP A 51 -3.30 -24.08 -1.00
N ALA A 52 -3.83 -23.30 -1.94
CA ALA A 52 -4.31 -21.95 -1.71
C ALA A 52 -5.81 -21.92 -1.34
N MET A 53 -6.57 -23.02 -1.47
CA MET A 53 -8.02 -23.02 -1.16
C MET A 53 -8.37 -22.52 0.25
N PRO A 54 -7.58 -22.75 1.32
CA PRO A 54 -7.84 -22.15 2.63
C PRO A 54 -7.85 -20.61 2.63
N LEU A 55 -7.11 -19.96 1.72
CA LEU A 55 -7.12 -18.50 1.53
C LEU A 55 -8.49 -18.01 1.04
N PHE A 56 -9.19 -18.83 0.26
CA PHE A 56 -10.43 -18.46 -0.42
C PHE A 56 -11.68 -19.03 0.26
N SER A 57 -11.59 -20.14 0.98
CA SER A 57 -12.70 -20.73 1.74
C SER A 57 -13.24 -19.80 2.84
N ALA A 58 -12.42 -18.86 3.28
CA ALA A 58 -12.73 -17.92 4.36
C ALA A 58 -13.27 -16.56 3.85
N LEU A 59 -13.38 -16.37 2.52
CA LEU A 59 -13.89 -15.13 1.91
C LEU A 59 -15.41 -14.94 2.03
N GLY A 60 -16.16 -15.96 2.48
CA GLY A 60 -17.59 -15.85 2.76
C GLY A 60 -17.93 -15.20 4.10
N ASP A 61 -17.04 -15.27 5.09
CA ASP A 61 -17.23 -14.66 6.41
C ASP A 61 -16.61 -13.26 6.43
N THR A 62 -17.42 -12.26 6.07
CA THR A 62 -17.00 -10.84 5.98
C THR A 62 -17.91 -9.94 6.78
N CYS A 63 -17.39 -8.80 7.26
CA CYS A 63 -18.20 -7.77 7.91
C CYS A 63 -17.73 -6.38 7.48
N ALA A 64 -18.66 -5.46 7.23
CA ALA A 64 -18.29 -4.11 6.85
C ALA A 64 -17.58 -3.39 8.01
N PRO A 65 -16.40 -2.77 7.79
CA PRO A 65 -15.79 -1.89 8.78
C PRO A 65 -16.64 -0.63 8.98
N SER A 66 -16.52 0.00 10.15
CA SER A 66 -17.11 1.33 10.36
C SER A 66 -16.54 2.32 9.34
N CYS A 67 -17.39 3.22 8.83
CA CYS A 67 -16.93 4.31 7.99
C CYS A 67 -15.94 5.21 8.73
N SER A 68 -15.03 5.86 8.00
CA SER A 68 -13.99 6.76 8.54
C SER A 68 -14.12 8.21 8.06
N CYS A 69 -15.26 8.61 7.49
CA CYS A 69 -15.39 9.95 6.89
C CYS A 69 -15.11 11.10 7.88
N LEU A 70 -15.48 10.92 9.15
CA LEU A 70 -15.19 11.92 10.19
C LEU A 70 -13.74 11.81 10.66
N GLU A 71 -13.29 10.58 10.88
CA GLU A 71 -11.97 10.25 11.40
C GLU A 71 -10.85 10.60 10.41
N ILE A 72 -11.07 10.51 9.09
CA ILE A 72 -10.13 10.96 8.06
C ILE A 72 -9.89 12.47 8.19
N LYS A 73 -10.96 13.26 8.39
CA LYS A 73 -10.83 14.72 8.53
C LYS A 73 -10.08 15.07 9.81
N GLU A 74 -10.41 14.41 10.91
CA GLU A 74 -9.71 14.57 12.19
C GLU A 74 -8.25 14.14 12.09
N PHE A 75 -7.96 13.07 11.35
CA PHE A 75 -6.61 12.57 11.15
C PHE A 75 -5.76 13.53 10.30
N ILE A 76 -6.31 14.04 9.19
CA ILE A 76 -5.65 15.06 8.37
C ILE A 76 -5.36 16.30 9.22
N LYS A 77 -6.37 16.79 9.95
CA LYS A 77 -6.21 17.93 10.85
C LYS A 77 -5.13 17.68 11.91
N HIS A 78 -5.12 16.50 12.52
CA HIS A 78 -4.11 16.13 13.52
C HIS A 78 -2.69 16.21 12.94
N ILE A 79 -2.48 15.70 11.73
CA ILE A 79 -1.17 15.82 11.08
C ILE A 79 -0.84 17.28 10.73
N GLU A 80 -1.80 18.06 10.24
CA GLU A 80 -1.58 19.48 9.94
C GLU A 80 -1.21 20.28 11.19
N ASP A 81 -1.94 20.07 12.30
CA ASP A 81 -1.68 20.68 13.60
C ASP A 81 -0.30 20.24 14.13
N PHE A 82 0.04 18.96 14.00
CA PHE A 82 1.36 18.44 14.36
C PHE A 82 2.46 19.09 13.54
N ILE A 83 2.32 19.19 12.22
CA ILE A 83 3.30 19.85 11.33
C ILE A 83 3.46 21.34 11.67
N GLN A 84 2.38 22.03 12.07
CA GLN A 84 2.43 23.44 12.45
C GLN A 84 3.10 23.68 13.80
N THR A 85 2.96 22.75 14.74
CA THR A 85 3.45 22.87 16.12
C THR A 85 4.76 22.14 16.38
N ALA A 86 5.18 21.25 15.48
CA ALA A 86 6.47 20.57 15.54
C ALA A 86 7.60 21.60 15.58
N SER A 87 8.61 21.34 16.43
CA SER A 87 9.82 22.15 16.46
C SER A 87 10.45 22.23 15.07
N SER A 88 11.15 23.33 14.78
CA SER A 88 11.85 23.52 13.51
C SER A 88 12.93 22.45 13.25
N THR A 89 13.34 21.73 14.30
CA THR A 89 14.25 20.60 14.25
C THR A 89 13.76 19.46 15.16
N HIS A 90 13.86 18.22 14.69
CA HIS A 90 13.62 16.99 15.43
C HIS A 90 14.86 16.08 15.36
N VAL A 91 15.13 15.31 16.42
CA VAL A 91 16.34 14.44 16.49
C VAL A 91 16.40 13.39 15.37
N ASN A 92 15.23 13.04 14.81
CA ASN A 92 15.09 12.11 13.70
C ASN A 92 14.91 12.81 12.33
N ASP A 93 15.09 14.13 12.23
CA ASP A 93 15.05 14.80 10.93
C ASP A 93 16.09 14.17 9.99
N TYR A 94 15.71 14.00 8.72
CA TYR A 94 16.53 13.36 7.68
C TYR A 94 16.91 11.88 7.95
N SER A 95 16.32 11.23 8.95
CA SER A 95 16.55 9.81 9.25
C SER A 95 15.39 8.92 8.75
N LEU A 96 15.45 8.56 7.47
CA LEU A 96 14.55 7.58 6.86
C LEU A 96 15.02 6.14 7.14
N HIS A 97 15.18 5.75 8.41
CA HIS A 97 15.49 4.36 8.74
C HIS A 97 14.20 3.55 8.86
N THR A 98 13.90 2.66 7.91
CA THR A 98 12.77 1.72 7.96
C THR A 98 12.89 0.68 9.10
N GLY A 99 13.83 0.87 10.04
CA GLY A 99 14.31 -0.14 11.00
C GLY A 99 15.12 -1.26 10.34
N LYS A 100 15.16 -1.28 9.00
CA LYS A 100 16.05 -2.10 8.19
C LYS A 100 17.22 -1.18 7.79
N ASN A 101 18.43 -1.70 7.75
CA ASN A 101 19.64 -0.97 7.32
C ASN A 101 19.62 -0.69 5.79
N ASP A 102 18.47 -0.24 5.27
CA ASP A 102 18.27 0.05 3.87
C ASP A 102 18.90 1.43 3.59
N THR A 103 20.01 1.43 2.84
CA THR A 103 20.68 2.64 2.36
C THR A 103 20.27 2.99 0.93
N SER A 104 19.29 2.28 0.36
CA SER A 104 19.14 2.24 -1.09
C SER A 104 18.40 3.47 -1.65
N VAL A 105 18.97 3.94 -2.75
CA VAL A 105 18.55 5.08 -3.58
C VAL A 105 17.63 4.59 -4.72
N ASP A 106 17.14 3.35 -4.62
CA ASP A 106 16.56 2.55 -5.70
C ASP A 106 15.37 3.24 -6.39
N ASP A 107 14.53 3.93 -5.62
CA ASP A 107 13.36 4.62 -6.16
C ASP A 107 13.73 5.77 -7.11
N THR A 108 14.86 6.44 -6.88
CA THR A 108 15.32 7.51 -7.79
C THR A 108 15.85 6.94 -9.11
N TYR A 109 16.45 5.75 -9.09
CA TYR A 109 16.88 5.03 -10.30
C TYR A 109 15.68 4.55 -11.11
N VAL A 110 14.61 4.08 -10.46
CA VAL A 110 13.36 3.70 -11.14
C VAL A 110 12.76 4.89 -11.87
N LEU A 111 12.61 6.05 -11.20
CA LEU A 111 12.08 7.26 -11.86
C LEU A 111 12.97 7.74 -13.00
N ALA A 112 14.30 7.66 -12.86
CA ALA A 112 15.23 7.98 -13.93
C ALA A 112 15.10 7.04 -15.13
N GLY A 113 14.94 5.73 -14.88
CA GLY A 113 14.67 4.73 -15.90
C GLY A 113 13.39 5.02 -16.67
N LEU A 114 12.29 5.31 -15.96
CA LEU A 114 10.99 5.65 -16.58
C LEU A 114 11.08 6.92 -17.45
N ARG A 115 11.87 7.92 -17.03
CA ARG A 115 12.16 9.11 -17.87
C ARG A 115 12.90 8.71 -19.15
N SER A 116 13.88 7.82 -19.05
CA SER A 116 14.64 7.34 -20.23
C SER A 116 13.79 6.52 -21.20
N GLU A 117 12.74 5.86 -20.70
CA GLU A 117 11.76 5.11 -21.50
C GLU A 117 10.63 5.99 -22.07
N ASN A 118 10.71 7.32 -21.89
CA ASN A 118 9.70 8.29 -22.35
C ASN A 118 8.30 8.07 -21.77
N VAL A 119 8.20 7.59 -20.53
CA VAL A 119 6.92 7.57 -19.80
C VAL A 119 6.40 8.99 -19.65
N HIS A 120 5.07 9.15 -19.69
CA HIS A 120 4.43 10.48 -19.67
C HIS A 120 4.84 11.28 -18.42
N PRO A 121 5.23 12.56 -18.54
CA PRO A 121 5.70 13.37 -17.41
C PRO A 121 4.72 13.43 -16.23
N ASP A 122 3.41 13.55 -16.50
CA ASP A 122 2.37 13.53 -15.45
C ASP A 122 2.37 12.24 -14.62
N ASP A 123 2.59 11.08 -15.25
CA ASP A 123 2.62 9.79 -14.55
C ASP A 123 3.88 9.68 -13.69
N ILE A 124 5.02 10.18 -14.20
CA ILE A 124 6.28 10.25 -13.45
C ILE A 124 6.14 11.20 -12.25
N LEU A 125 5.57 12.39 -12.46
CA LEU A 125 5.31 13.34 -11.38
C LEU A 125 4.35 12.76 -10.34
N PHE A 126 3.33 12.00 -10.77
CA PHE A 126 2.43 11.34 -9.84
C PHE A 126 3.16 10.27 -9.02
N MET A 127 3.96 9.40 -9.65
CA MET A 127 4.75 8.37 -8.97
C MET A 127 5.76 8.99 -7.99
N GLU A 128 6.44 10.06 -8.39
CA GLU A 128 7.33 10.85 -7.53
C GLU A 128 6.56 11.41 -6.32
N LYS A 129 5.39 12.01 -6.55
CA LYS A 129 4.51 12.45 -5.46
C LYS A 129 4.09 11.30 -4.54
N ARG A 130 3.87 10.08 -5.04
CA ARG A 130 3.52 8.93 -4.20
C ARG A 130 4.69 8.46 -3.34
N LEU A 131 5.90 8.46 -3.87
CA LEU A 131 7.13 8.20 -3.10
C LEU A 131 7.33 9.22 -1.99
N TRP A 132 7.17 10.51 -2.29
CA TRP A 132 7.22 11.55 -1.26
C TRP A 132 6.17 11.35 -0.16
N ARG A 133 4.94 10.92 -0.50
CA ARG A 133 3.91 10.60 0.50
C ARG A 133 4.27 9.40 1.36
N GLN A 134 4.83 8.35 0.75
CA GLN A 134 5.34 7.18 1.48
C GLN A 134 6.35 7.61 2.54
N TYR A 135 7.41 8.32 2.13
CA TYR A 135 8.46 8.76 3.04
C TYR A 135 7.96 9.76 4.09
N THR A 136 7.06 10.66 3.71
CA THR A 136 6.44 11.63 4.62
C THR A 136 5.64 10.92 5.72
N LEU A 137 4.79 9.96 5.38
CA LEU A 137 3.99 9.23 6.37
C LEU A 137 4.83 8.30 7.23
N GLN A 138 5.83 7.62 6.66
CA GLN A 138 6.78 6.82 7.43
C GLN A 138 7.59 7.68 8.40
N TYR A 139 7.92 8.92 8.03
CA TYR A 139 8.58 9.87 8.92
C TYR A 139 7.64 10.32 10.04
N LEU A 140 6.42 10.75 9.69
CA LEU A 140 5.40 11.18 10.64
C LEU A 140 5.09 10.11 11.69
N GLU A 141 4.97 8.84 11.29
CA GLU A 141 4.72 7.74 12.22
C GLU A 141 5.81 7.61 13.30
N LYS A 142 7.06 7.95 13.00
CA LYS A 142 8.18 7.86 13.96
C LYS A 142 8.21 9.00 14.95
N ILE A 143 7.82 10.19 14.52
CA ILE A 143 7.98 11.42 15.31
C ILE A 143 6.70 11.81 16.05
N ASP A 144 5.55 11.30 15.59
CA ASP A 144 4.26 11.47 16.25
C ASP A 144 3.84 10.14 16.92
N PRO A 145 4.03 10.01 18.25
CA PRO A 145 3.70 8.79 18.98
C PRO A 145 2.19 8.49 18.99
N GLY A 146 1.32 9.47 18.70
CA GLY A 146 -0.12 9.27 18.63
C GLY A 146 -0.60 8.77 17.27
N LEU A 147 0.21 8.90 16.22
CA LEU A 147 -0.23 8.67 14.85
C LEU A 147 -0.59 7.22 14.59
N ARG A 148 0.30 6.30 14.97
CA ARG A 148 0.10 4.85 14.77
C ARG A 148 -1.18 4.37 15.46
N THR A 149 -1.41 4.79 16.71
CA THR A 149 -2.64 4.44 17.44
C THR A 149 -3.89 4.92 16.72
N ARG A 150 -3.89 6.14 16.18
CA ARG A 150 -5.02 6.68 15.40
C ARG A 150 -5.24 5.89 14.10
N LEU A 151 -4.16 5.58 13.38
CA LEU A 151 -4.22 4.78 12.15
C LEU A 151 -4.82 3.40 12.38
N LEU A 152 -4.37 2.71 13.43
CA LEU A 152 -4.84 1.36 13.77
C LEU A 152 -6.28 1.34 14.30
N SER A 153 -6.81 2.47 14.78
CA SER A 153 -8.15 2.55 15.36
C SER A 153 -9.28 2.24 14.36
N LYS A 154 -9.04 2.39 13.05
CA LYS A 154 -10.01 2.17 11.97
C LYS A 154 -9.38 1.37 10.85
N THR A 155 -10.02 0.28 10.45
CA THR A 155 -9.50 -0.64 9.43
C THR A 155 -9.24 0.03 8.09
N ILE A 156 -10.08 0.98 7.67
CA ILE A 156 -9.87 1.74 6.44
C ILE A 156 -8.71 2.74 6.54
N LEU A 157 -8.52 3.41 7.68
CA LEU A 157 -7.36 4.29 7.90
C LEU A 157 -6.07 3.48 7.88
N MET A 158 -6.06 2.36 8.60
CA MET A 158 -4.96 1.39 8.58
C MET A 158 -4.66 0.92 7.17
N THR A 159 -5.68 0.52 6.40
CA THR A 159 -5.53 0.02 5.03
C THR A 159 -4.93 1.09 4.13
N GLN A 160 -5.47 2.31 4.15
CA GLN A 160 -4.93 3.37 3.29
C GLN A 160 -3.52 3.77 3.71
N PHE A 161 -3.21 3.78 5.00
CA PHE A 161 -1.84 3.96 5.48
C PHE A 161 -0.90 2.89 4.96
N ARG A 162 -1.33 1.62 4.97
CA ARG A 162 -0.56 0.50 4.37
C ARG A 162 -0.32 0.72 2.88
N THR A 163 -1.37 1.10 2.15
CA THR A 163 -1.28 1.40 0.71
C THR A 163 -0.29 2.53 0.41
N ILE A 164 -0.24 3.58 1.23
CA ILE A 164 0.70 4.70 1.06
C ILE A 164 2.13 4.28 1.45
N THR A 165 2.30 3.63 2.59
CA THR A 165 3.64 3.25 3.10
C THR A 165 4.30 2.11 2.32
N ALA A 166 3.51 1.30 1.60
CA ALA A 166 3.98 0.31 0.65
C ALA A 166 4.03 0.82 -0.80
N ASN A 167 3.58 2.06 -1.06
CA ASN A 167 3.52 2.68 -2.39
C ASN A 167 2.85 1.83 -3.48
N THR A 168 1.82 1.07 -3.13
CA THR A 168 1.12 0.21 -4.10
C THR A 168 0.37 1.03 -5.16
N HIS A 169 0.02 2.28 -4.88
CA HIS A 169 -0.49 3.22 -5.88
C HIS A 169 0.54 3.57 -6.96
N GLY A 170 1.78 3.85 -6.56
CA GLY A 170 2.85 4.16 -7.51
C GLY A 170 3.14 2.96 -8.42
N ALA A 171 3.16 1.75 -7.85
CA ALA A 171 3.32 0.51 -8.59
C ALA A 171 2.17 0.26 -9.59
N ALA A 172 0.92 0.50 -9.19
CA ALA A 172 -0.24 0.38 -10.08
C ALA A 172 -0.14 1.36 -11.28
N VAL A 173 0.30 2.60 -11.06
CA VAL A 173 0.50 3.56 -12.15
C VAL A 173 1.66 3.16 -13.06
N ALA A 174 2.76 2.64 -12.50
CA ALA A 174 3.86 2.11 -13.30
C ALA A 174 3.39 0.97 -14.22
N LEU A 175 2.50 0.11 -13.73
CA LEU A 175 1.90 -0.97 -14.52
C LEU A 175 1.00 -0.43 -15.65
N LEU A 176 0.19 0.60 -15.39
CA LEU A 176 -0.58 1.28 -16.43
C LEU A 176 0.34 1.91 -17.49
N ALA A 177 1.38 2.62 -17.06
CA ALA A 177 2.37 3.26 -17.92
C ALA A 177 3.09 2.25 -18.82
N ALA A 178 3.52 1.11 -18.27
CA ALA A 178 4.14 0.02 -19.03
C ALA A 178 3.23 -0.58 -20.11
N ARG A 179 1.91 -0.37 -19.99
CA ARG A 179 0.90 -0.76 -20.99
C ARG A 179 0.37 0.41 -21.80
N GLN A 180 1.07 1.55 -21.76
CA GLN A 180 0.68 2.79 -22.46
C GLN A 180 -0.76 3.23 -22.13
N THR A 181 -1.23 2.88 -20.94
CA THR A 181 -2.54 3.28 -20.42
C THR A 181 -2.33 4.48 -19.50
N LYS A 182 -2.98 5.60 -19.82
CA LYS A 182 -2.85 6.82 -19.03
C LYS A 182 -3.63 6.69 -17.73
N SER A 183 -2.99 7.02 -16.60
CA SER A 183 -3.72 7.14 -15.34
C SER A 183 -4.52 8.45 -15.30
N LEU A 184 -5.65 8.43 -14.61
CA LEU A 184 -6.36 9.66 -14.22
C LEU A 184 -5.72 10.33 -12.98
N GLY A 185 -4.53 9.85 -12.59
CA GLY A 185 -3.77 10.30 -11.45
C GLY A 185 -4.58 10.16 -10.17
N VAL A 186 -4.84 11.30 -9.53
CA VAL A 186 -5.54 11.33 -8.24
C VAL A 186 -7.02 10.92 -8.35
N ALA A 187 -7.64 11.11 -9.52
CA ALA A 187 -9.03 10.76 -9.76
C ALA A 187 -9.22 9.31 -10.21
N ASP A 188 -8.13 8.55 -10.31
CA ASP A 188 -8.15 7.17 -10.79
C ASP A 188 -8.58 6.21 -9.68
N THR A 189 -9.89 6.04 -9.52
CA THR A 189 -10.46 5.15 -8.50
C THR A 189 -10.11 3.70 -8.75
N ALA A 190 -9.85 3.31 -10.00
CA ALA A 190 -9.42 1.95 -10.33
C ALA A 190 -8.02 1.66 -9.80
N VAL A 191 -7.09 2.60 -9.96
CA VAL A 191 -5.74 2.53 -9.36
C VAL A 191 -5.82 2.44 -7.84
N GLU A 192 -6.68 3.25 -7.20
CA GLU A 192 -6.84 3.20 -5.75
C GLU A 192 -7.42 1.87 -5.25
N MET A 193 -8.47 1.37 -5.89
CA MET A 193 -9.06 0.06 -5.56
C MET A 193 -8.04 -1.06 -5.74
N ALA A 194 -7.29 -1.05 -6.84
CA ALA A 194 -6.27 -2.06 -7.10
C ALA A 194 -5.12 -2.01 -6.09
N ALA A 195 -4.68 -0.81 -5.69
CA ALA A 195 -3.65 -0.60 -4.69
C ALA A 195 -4.08 -1.05 -3.28
N ILE A 196 -5.36 -0.85 -2.92
CA ILE A 196 -5.95 -1.36 -1.69
C ILE A 196 -6.01 -2.89 -1.73
N CYS A 197 -6.53 -3.46 -2.81
CA CYS A 197 -6.64 -4.90 -2.98
C CYS A 197 -5.26 -5.58 -2.94
N ASP A 198 -4.24 -5.01 -3.59
CA ASP A 198 -2.89 -5.54 -3.58
C ASP A 198 -2.35 -5.64 -2.14
N ALA A 199 -2.43 -4.54 -1.38
CA ALA A 199 -2.01 -4.50 0.02
C ALA A 199 -2.76 -5.53 0.89
N ILE A 200 -4.09 -5.60 0.78
CA ILE A 200 -4.90 -6.56 1.55
C ILE A 200 -4.59 -8.00 1.13
N SER A 201 -4.41 -8.27 -0.16
CA SER A 201 -4.14 -9.61 -0.68
C SER A 201 -2.81 -10.17 -0.16
N MET A 202 -1.79 -9.30 -0.03
CA MET A 202 -0.52 -9.64 0.61
C MET A 202 -0.72 -10.01 2.08
N ASP A 203 -1.54 -9.23 2.81
CA ASP A 203 -1.77 -9.46 4.23
C ASP A 203 -2.61 -10.72 4.48
N MET A 204 -3.63 -10.97 3.66
CA MET A 204 -4.41 -12.22 3.68
C MET A 204 -3.53 -13.44 3.39
N ALA A 205 -2.65 -13.34 2.40
CA ALA A 205 -1.74 -14.43 2.05
C ALA A 205 -0.78 -14.75 3.19
N LYS A 206 -0.19 -13.73 3.81
CA LYS A 206 0.70 -13.90 4.97
C LYS A 206 -0.04 -14.48 6.18
N GLU A 207 -1.25 -14.02 6.41
CA GLU A 207 -2.09 -14.47 7.52
C GLU A 207 -2.41 -15.96 7.41
N ALA A 208 -2.87 -16.43 6.24
CA ALA A 208 -3.24 -17.83 6.08
C ALA A 208 -2.04 -18.77 6.07
N LEU A 209 -0.87 -18.31 5.65
CA LEU A 209 0.38 -19.05 5.78
C LEU A 209 0.91 -19.06 7.22
N GLY A 210 0.34 -18.27 8.13
CA GLY A 210 0.81 -18.17 9.51
C GLY A 210 2.04 -17.28 9.71
N ILE A 211 2.47 -16.55 8.67
CA ILE A 211 3.64 -15.65 8.73
C ILE A 211 3.43 -14.54 9.76
N LEU A 212 2.20 -14.06 9.92
CA LEU A 212 1.86 -13.00 10.88
C LEU A 212 1.60 -13.54 12.30
N GLN A 213 1.86 -14.82 12.58
CA GLN A 213 1.70 -15.36 13.93
C GLN A 213 2.80 -14.84 14.85
N GLY A 214 2.41 -14.20 15.95
CA GLY A 214 3.35 -13.62 16.92
C GLY A 214 3.97 -12.28 16.50
N GLU A 215 3.72 -11.77 15.29
CA GLU A 215 4.18 -10.44 14.87
C GLU A 215 3.13 -9.35 15.20
N PRO A 216 3.53 -8.23 15.84
CA PRO A 216 2.64 -7.09 16.10
C PRO A 216 2.53 -6.16 14.87
N THR A 217 2.10 -6.71 13.73
CA THR A 217 1.88 -5.94 12.50
C THR A 217 0.59 -5.13 12.56
N GLU A 218 0.42 -4.18 11.61
CA GLU A 218 -0.82 -3.38 11.55
C GLU A 218 -2.07 -4.26 11.40
N THR A 219 -1.93 -5.39 10.68
CA THR A 219 -2.99 -6.34 10.36
C THR A 219 -3.30 -7.34 11.47
N THR A 220 -2.53 -7.34 12.56
CA THR A 220 -2.77 -8.16 13.76
C THR A 220 -2.90 -7.33 15.03
N ALA A 221 -2.82 -5.99 14.94
CA ALA A 221 -2.78 -5.08 16.08
C ALA A 221 -4.09 -4.97 16.89
N ARG A 222 -5.20 -5.52 16.37
CA ARG A 222 -6.54 -5.49 17.01
C ARG A 222 -7.08 -6.92 17.15
N ASP A 223 -8.39 -7.05 17.39
CA ASP A 223 -9.06 -8.35 17.27
C ASP A 223 -8.78 -8.92 15.86
N ARG A 224 -7.87 -9.88 15.81
CA ARG A 224 -7.36 -10.51 14.58
C ARG A 224 -8.49 -11.13 13.76
N LYS A 225 -9.50 -11.69 14.42
CA LYS A 225 -10.64 -12.33 13.74
C LYS A 225 -11.57 -11.28 13.14
N GLN A 226 -11.92 -10.25 13.91
CA GLN A 226 -12.74 -9.14 13.40
C GLN A 226 -12.03 -8.42 12.25
N LEU A 227 -10.77 -8.05 12.44
CA LEU A 227 -9.97 -7.33 11.44
C LEU A 227 -9.83 -8.16 10.16
N GLY A 228 -9.61 -9.47 10.26
CA GLY A 228 -9.60 -10.36 9.10
C GLY A 228 -10.91 -10.32 8.30
N ARG A 229 -12.07 -10.32 8.97
CA ARG A 229 -13.39 -10.22 8.31
C ARG A 229 -13.61 -8.85 7.66
N GLU A 230 -13.15 -7.78 8.30
CA GLU A 230 -13.25 -6.41 7.76
C GLU A 230 -12.34 -6.19 6.54
N LEU A 231 -11.12 -6.72 6.56
CA LEU A 231 -10.19 -6.66 5.44
C LEU A 231 -10.70 -7.46 4.24
N ARG A 232 -11.24 -8.67 4.46
CA ARG A 232 -11.88 -9.46 3.40
C ARG A 232 -13.08 -8.75 2.80
N TRP A 233 -13.89 -8.09 3.63
CA TRP A 233 -15.00 -7.26 3.14
C TRP A 233 -14.48 -6.16 2.21
N LEU A 234 -13.47 -5.39 2.65
CA LEU A 234 -12.88 -4.33 1.82
C LEU A 234 -12.31 -4.87 0.52
N TYR A 235 -11.54 -5.96 0.57
CA TYR A 235 -10.95 -6.60 -0.60
C TYR A 235 -12.00 -6.97 -1.65
N VAL A 236 -13.04 -7.71 -1.25
CA VAL A 236 -14.10 -8.15 -2.18
C VAL A 236 -14.81 -6.94 -2.80
N ARG A 237 -15.12 -5.93 -1.99
CA ARG A 237 -15.88 -4.75 -2.46
C ARG A 237 -15.04 -3.86 -3.39
N CYS A 238 -13.76 -3.71 -3.11
CA CYS A 238 -12.83 -3.02 -4.00
C CYS A 238 -12.65 -3.80 -5.31
N LEU A 239 -12.57 -5.13 -5.27
CA LEU A 239 -12.44 -5.96 -6.47
C LEU A 239 -13.71 -5.92 -7.35
N GLU A 240 -14.90 -6.04 -6.76
CA GLU A 240 -16.17 -5.89 -7.47
C GLU A 240 -16.34 -4.50 -8.08
N SER A 241 -15.94 -3.45 -7.34
CA SER A 241 -15.98 -2.08 -7.86
C SER A 241 -14.97 -1.91 -9.00
N LEU A 242 -13.78 -2.49 -8.87
CA LEU A 242 -12.75 -2.49 -9.90
C LEU A 242 -13.26 -3.13 -11.20
N ASP A 243 -14.04 -4.22 -11.13
CA ASP A 243 -14.60 -4.90 -12.30
C ASP A 243 -15.54 -4.03 -13.15
N SER A 244 -16.05 -2.92 -12.58
CA SER A 244 -16.85 -1.95 -13.34
C SER A 244 -16.01 -0.94 -14.14
N HIS A 245 -14.68 -0.93 -13.98
CA HIS A 245 -13.78 0.01 -14.65
C HIS A 245 -13.24 -0.53 -15.98
N SER A 246 -13.00 0.36 -16.94
CA SER A 246 -12.40 0.00 -18.24
C SER A 246 -10.97 -0.53 -18.13
N SER A 247 -10.24 -0.16 -17.07
CA SER A 247 -8.87 -0.63 -16.78
C SER A 247 -8.83 -1.91 -15.92
N ALA A 248 -9.98 -2.50 -15.60
CA ALA A 248 -10.09 -3.65 -14.71
C ALA A 248 -9.22 -4.83 -15.14
N SER A 249 -9.22 -5.17 -16.43
CA SER A 249 -8.49 -6.35 -16.95
C SER A 249 -6.99 -6.30 -16.65
N LEU A 250 -6.39 -5.11 -16.66
CA LEU A 250 -4.98 -4.89 -16.37
C LEU A 250 -4.73 -4.83 -14.86
N LEU A 251 -5.53 -4.03 -14.16
CA LEU A 251 -5.35 -3.77 -12.73
C LEU A 251 -5.78 -4.94 -11.84
N ARG A 252 -6.64 -5.84 -12.32
CA ARG A 252 -7.12 -7.00 -11.55
C ARG A 252 -6.00 -7.96 -11.18
N ARG A 253 -5.06 -8.21 -12.10
CA ARG A 253 -3.89 -9.06 -11.79
C ARG A 253 -2.98 -8.44 -10.74
N PHE A 254 -2.85 -7.12 -10.76
CA PHE A 254 -2.13 -6.37 -9.73
C PHE A 254 -2.88 -6.42 -8.39
N ALA A 255 -4.21 -6.19 -8.41
CA ALA A 255 -5.07 -6.24 -7.23
C ALA A 255 -5.06 -7.59 -6.50
N THR A 256 -4.79 -8.70 -7.20
CA THR A 256 -4.70 -10.04 -6.59
C THR A 256 -3.26 -10.53 -6.43
N SER A 257 -2.26 -9.68 -6.67
CA SER A 257 -0.88 -10.12 -6.82
C SER A 257 -0.32 -10.77 -5.56
N GLY A 258 -0.73 -10.31 -4.37
CA GLY A 258 -0.25 -10.84 -3.10
C GLY A 258 -0.59 -12.31 -2.86
N LEU A 259 -1.68 -12.81 -3.44
CA LEU A 259 -2.06 -14.23 -3.37
C LEU A 259 -1.09 -15.13 -4.14
N HIS A 260 -0.37 -14.57 -5.12
CA HIS A 260 0.67 -15.28 -5.88
C HIS A 260 2.07 -14.97 -5.36
N PHE A 261 2.32 -13.71 -5.01
CA PHE A 261 3.64 -13.21 -4.69
C PHE A 261 4.13 -13.68 -3.32
N VAL A 262 3.25 -13.71 -2.30
CA VAL A 262 3.65 -14.12 -0.95
C VAL A 262 4.14 -15.58 -0.90
N PRO A 263 3.43 -16.57 -1.48
CA PRO A 263 3.95 -17.94 -1.52
C PRO A 263 5.29 -18.11 -2.25
N LEU A 264 5.59 -17.22 -3.20
CA LEU A 264 6.80 -17.31 -4.03
C LEU A 264 8.01 -16.56 -3.46
N MET A 265 7.82 -15.70 -2.46
CA MET A 265 8.92 -14.94 -1.86
C MET A 265 9.75 -15.84 -0.95
N ASP A 266 11.03 -16.01 -1.29
CA ASP A 266 11.99 -16.79 -0.49
C ASP A 266 11.96 -16.37 0.98
N ARG A 267 11.99 -15.06 1.29
CA ARG A 267 11.90 -14.54 2.67
C ARG A 267 10.74 -15.14 3.47
N TYR A 268 9.57 -15.29 2.87
CA TYR A 268 8.39 -15.80 3.56
C TYR A 268 8.46 -17.31 3.73
N ARG A 269 8.97 -18.03 2.72
CA ARG A 269 9.26 -19.45 2.82
C ARG A 269 10.31 -19.73 3.89
N GLU A 270 11.36 -18.90 3.98
CA GLU A 270 12.39 -18.98 5.04
C GLU A 270 11.77 -18.85 6.44
N CYS A 271 10.81 -17.94 6.59
CA CYS A 271 10.08 -17.72 7.84
C CYS A 271 9.25 -18.94 8.26
N LEU A 272 8.64 -19.63 7.29
CA LEU A 272 7.80 -20.80 7.53
C LEU A 272 8.62 -22.05 7.88
N GLU A 273 9.72 -22.27 7.14
CA GLU A 273 10.56 -23.46 7.30
C GLU A 273 11.64 -23.28 8.38
N HIS A 274 11.81 -22.07 8.90
CA HIS A 274 12.93 -21.69 9.79
C HIS A 274 14.31 -22.04 9.22
N VAL A 275 14.44 -21.99 7.89
CA VAL A 275 15.68 -22.31 7.13
C VAL A 275 15.96 -21.18 6.16
N ARG A 276 17.25 -20.84 5.94
CA ARG A 276 17.65 -19.88 4.89
C ARG A 276 17.68 -20.58 3.54
N PHE A 277 16.97 -20.04 2.55
CA PHE A 277 17.04 -20.53 1.19
C PHE A 277 18.34 -19.98 0.57
N PRO A 278 19.21 -20.86 0.02
CA PRO A 278 20.41 -20.38 -0.65
C PRO A 278 20.00 -19.53 -1.86
N ILE A 279 20.64 -18.38 -2.03
CA ILE A 279 20.46 -17.54 -3.20
C ILE A 279 20.71 -18.41 -4.43
N ALA A 280 19.73 -18.43 -5.36
CA ALA A 280 19.85 -19.23 -6.57
C ALA A 280 21.14 -18.86 -7.32
N THR A 281 21.88 -19.86 -7.82
CA THR A 281 23.18 -19.65 -8.48
C THR A 281 23.16 -18.55 -9.55
N PRO A 282 22.12 -18.41 -10.40
CA PRO A 282 22.04 -17.30 -11.35
C PRO A 282 21.96 -15.92 -10.70
N LEU A 283 21.25 -15.80 -9.57
CA LEU A 283 21.12 -14.57 -8.80
C LEU A 283 22.42 -14.22 -8.06
N CYS A 284 23.12 -15.22 -7.49
CA CYS A 284 24.48 -15.04 -6.96
C CYS A 284 25.41 -14.45 -8.01
N ARG A 285 25.44 -15.03 -9.22
CA ARG A 285 26.30 -14.54 -10.31
C ARG A 285 26.01 -13.09 -10.69
N ARG A 286 24.74 -12.65 -10.63
CA ARG A 286 24.39 -11.24 -10.85
C ARG A 286 24.85 -10.37 -9.69
N LEU A 287 24.67 -10.79 -8.44
CA LEU A 287 25.15 -10.04 -7.27
C LEU A 287 26.68 -9.88 -7.28
N ASP A 288 27.42 -10.91 -7.69
CA ASP A 288 28.88 -10.85 -7.84
C ASP A 288 29.31 -9.74 -8.81
N THR A 289 28.51 -9.44 -9.84
CA THR A 289 28.81 -8.32 -10.76
C THR A 289 28.64 -6.93 -10.14
N TYR A 290 27.90 -6.81 -9.04
CA TYR A 290 27.69 -5.54 -8.31
C TYR A 290 28.62 -5.40 -7.09
N ILE A 291 29.18 -6.50 -6.58
CA ILE A 291 30.06 -6.50 -5.39
C ILE A 291 31.52 -6.18 -5.77
N VAL A 292 31.91 -6.39 -7.03
CA VAL A 292 33.28 -6.16 -7.54
C VAL A 292 33.42 -4.79 -8.26
N ALA A 293 32.39 -3.96 -8.25
CA ALA A 293 32.41 -2.58 -8.76
C ALA A 293 32.56 -1.57 -7.62
#